data_AF-A0A1I6KMH7-F1
#
_entry.id   AF-A0A1I6KMH7-F1
#
_cell.length_a   1.000
_cell.length_b   1.000
_cell.length_c   1.000
_cell.angle_alpha   90.00
_cell.angle_beta   90.00
_cell.angle_gamma   90.00
#
_symmetry.space_group_name_H-M   'P 1'
#
loop_
_entity.id
_entity.type
_entity.pdbx_description
1 polymer ?
#
loop_
_entity_poly.entity_id
_entity_poly.type
_entity_poly.pdbx_seq_one_letter_code
_entity_poly.pdbx_strand_id
1 'polypeptide(L)'
;MNYMKLLDKYADMHLFSVLILSEYIKDAAQSLGKALNIKIEDKKIEHVIKSIDKMGVNRVYYVENSEDSRKFIFLNCPRTSYVYQISFRCLSNEVNLIMQAIQPWSSLTLDDLGVPNNEPLIDWMHDTKYESSFNPLFRNLKFNNLI
;
A
#
# COMPACT_ATOMS: atom_id res chain seq x y z
N MET A 1 -5.37 17.24 -4.23
CA MET A 1 -5.88 15.89 -3.91
C MET A 1 -6.35 15.90 -2.47
N ASN A 2 -7.51 15.34 -2.15
CA ASN A 2 -7.95 15.21 -0.76
C ASN A 2 -7.57 13.81 -0.25
N TYR A 3 -6.50 13.68 0.54
CA TYR A 3 -6.02 12.39 1.03
C TYR A 3 -6.89 11.80 2.15
N MET A 4 -7.73 12.61 2.81
CA MET A 4 -8.63 12.12 3.85
C MET A 4 -9.61 11.05 3.33
N LYS A 5 -10.02 11.13 2.06
CA LYS A 5 -10.93 10.14 1.42
C LYS A 5 -10.38 8.71 1.40
N LEU A 6 -9.05 8.55 1.52
CA LEU A 6 -8.43 7.23 1.56
C LEU A 6 -8.74 6.47 2.85
N LEU A 7 -9.19 7.19 3.88
CA LEU A 7 -9.57 6.65 5.19
C LEU A 7 -11.08 6.40 5.30
N ASP A 8 -11.85 6.68 4.24
CA ASP A 8 -13.28 6.40 4.20
C ASP A 8 -13.52 4.89 4.35
N LYS A 9 -14.52 4.55 5.17
CA LYS A 9 -14.92 3.17 5.47
C LYS A 9 -16.07 2.74 4.56
N TYR A 10 -15.98 1.52 4.03
CA TYR A 10 -17.01 0.90 3.23
C TYR A 10 -17.19 -0.55 3.67
N ALA A 11 -18.43 -1.03 3.76
CA ALA A 11 -18.71 -2.39 4.21
C ALA A 11 -18.32 -3.48 3.19
N ASP A 12 -18.20 -3.12 1.91
CA ASP A 12 -17.89 -4.00 0.78
C ASP A 12 -16.40 -3.99 0.37
N MET A 13 -15.55 -3.30 1.13
CA MET A 13 -14.15 -3.06 0.78
C MET A 13 -13.21 -3.46 1.91
N HIS A 14 -11.97 -3.81 1.56
CA HIS A 14 -10.92 -4.12 2.51
C HIS A 14 -9.73 -3.19 2.31
N LEU A 15 -9.05 -2.83 3.39
CA LEU A 15 -7.83 -2.01 3.35
C LEU A 15 -6.67 -2.80 3.93
N PHE A 16 -5.68 -3.10 3.12
CA PHE A 16 -4.48 -3.81 3.55
C PHE A 16 -3.26 -2.91 3.48
N SER A 17 -2.24 -3.28 4.23
CA SER A 17 -0.91 -2.67 4.17
C SER A 17 0.15 -3.75 4.32
N VAL A 18 1.14 -3.74 3.43
CA VAL A 18 2.24 -4.70 3.40
C VAL A 18 3.57 -3.98 3.30
N LEU A 19 4.60 -4.59 3.89
CA LEU A 19 5.99 -4.19 3.69
C LEU A 19 6.57 -4.99 2.52
N ILE A 20 7.35 -4.32 1.68
CA ILE A 20 7.99 -4.88 0.50
C ILE A 20 9.44 -4.41 0.47
N LEU A 21 10.38 -5.32 0.27
CA LEU A 21 11.78 -4.96 0.03
C LEU A 21 11.91 -3.97 -1.13
N SER A 22 12.85 -3.03 -0.99
CA SER A 22 12.99 -1.89 -1.89
C SER A 22 13.21 -2.28 -3.35
N GLU A 23 13.91 -3.39 -3.59
CA GLU A 23 14.20 -3.96 -4.90
C GLU A 23 12.96 -4.53 -5.60
N TYR A 24 11.96 -4.98 -4.84
CA TYR A 24 10.74 -5.62 -5.37
C TYR A 24 9.55 -4.67 -5.47
N ILE A 25 9.68 -3.41 -5.03
CA ILE A 25 8.54 -2.48 -4.95
C ILE A 25 7.84 -2.23 -6.28
N LYS A 26 8.61 -2.18 -7.38
CA LYS A 26 8.04 -1.96 -8.72
C LYS A 26 7.25 -3.17 -9.18
N ASP A 27 7.84 -4.36 -9.04
CA ASP A 27 7.20 -5.61 -9.45
C ASP A 27 5.95 -5.90 -8.61
N ALA A 28 6.03 -5.66 -7.31
CA ALA A 28 4.90 -5.74 -6.38
C ALA A 28 3.78 -4.78 -6.77
N ALA A 29 4.12 -3.50 -7.04
CA ALA A 29 3.14 -2.50 -7.45
C ALA A 29 2.48 -2.87 -8.80
N GLN A 30 3.24 -3.37 -9.78
CA GLN A 30 2.70 -3.81 -11.07
C GLN A 30 1.79 -5.03 -10.94
N SER A 31 2.21 -6.03 -10.17
CA SER A 31 1.40 -7.24 -9.91
C SER A 31 0.06 -6.86 -9.27
N LEU A 32 0.13 -5.99 -8.25
CA LEU A 32 -1.04 -5.46 -7.57
C LEU A 32 -1.92 -4.60 -8.49
N GLY A 33 -1.31 -3.75 -9.32
CA GLY A 33 -2.00 -2.94 -10.31
C GLY A 33 -2.79 -3.78 -11.30
N LYS A 34 -2.22 -4.86 -11.81
CA LYS A 34 -2.93 -5.82 -12.68
C LYS A 34 -4.13 -6.44 -11.98
N ALA A 35 -3.95 -6.91 -10.74
CA ALA A 35 -5.04 -7.53 -9.96
C ALA A 35 -6.18 -6.54 -9.63
N LEU A 36 -5.85 -5.27 -9.40
CA LEU A 36 -6.81 -4.21 -9.10
C LEU A 36 -7.38 -3.50 -10.34
N ASN A 37 -6.97 -3.88 -11.55
CA ASN A 37 -7.24 -3.13 -12.79
C ASN A 37 -6.82 -1.64 -12.69
N ILE A 38 -5.66 -1.38 -12.07
CA ILE A 38 -5.07 -0.04 -11.90
C ILE A 38 -3.80 0.05 -12.75
N LYS A 39 -3.75 1.07 -13.62
CA LYS A 39 -2.56 1.34 -14.43
C LYS A 39 -1.44 1.94 -13.58
N ILE A 40 -0.32 1.23 -13.52
CA ILE A 40 0.88 1.67 -12.79
C ILE A 40 1.82 2.43 -13.72
N GLU A 41 2.40 3.50 -13.20
CA GLU A 41 3.36 4.33 -13.92
C GLU A 41 4.74 4.23 -13.29
N ASP A 42 5.59 3.36 -13.85
CA ASP A 42 6.94 3.09 -13.32
C ASP A 42 7.77 4.37 -13.12
N LYS A 43 7.65 5.34 -14.03
CA LYS A 43 8.34 6.63 -13.94
C LYS A 43 7.96 7.40 -12.66
N LYS A 44 6.70 7.32 -12.22
CA LYS A 44 6.24 7.97 -10.99
C LYS A 44 6.76 7.23 -9.76
N ILE A 45 6.79 5.89 -9.78
CA ILE A 45 7.39 5.11 -8.69
C ILE A 45 8.89 5.44 -8.56
N GLU A 46 9.61 5.49 -9.68
CA GLU A 46 11.02 5.88 -9.69
C GLU A 46 11.28 7.28 -9.16
N HIS A 47 10.43 8.23 -9.53
CA HIS A 47 10.52 9.59 -9.02
C HIS A 47 10.41 9.60 -7.49
N VAL A 48 9.43 8.87 -6.94
CA VAL A 48 9.22 8.75 -5.50
C VAL A 48 10.40 8.09 -4.80
N ILE A 49 10.96 7.01 -5.36
CA ILE A 49 12.15 6.33 -4.81
C ILE A 49 13.36 7.28 -4.80
N LYS A 50 13.59 8.03 -5.89
CA LYS A 50 14.74 8.91 -6.08
C LYS A 50 14.59 10.28 -5.39
N SER A 51 13.39 10.64 -4.94
CA SER A 51 13.10 11.94 -4.36
C SER A 51 14.00 12.23 -3.14
N ILE A 52 14.54 13.44 -3.07
CA ILE A 52 15.39 13.88 -1.95
C ILE A 52 14.59 14.39 -0.75
N ASP A 53 13.29 14.59 -0.92
CA ASP A 53 12.43 15.13 0.11
C ASP A 53 12.33 14.16 1.30
N LYS A 54 12.13 14.68 2.51
CA LYS A 54 11.98 13.82 3.70
C LYS A 54 10.55 13.33 3.89
N MET A 55 9.58 14.10 3.41
CA MET A 55 8.15 13.92 3.58
C MET A 55 7.41 14.66 2.46
N GLY A 56 6.12 14.44 2.30
CA GLY A 56 5.28 15.19 1.37
C GLY A 56 4.86 14.39 0.14
N VAL A 57 4.17 15.06 -0.77
CA VAL A 57 3.59 14.44 -1.98
C VAL A 57 4.64 13.79 -2.88
N ASN A 58 5.86 14.33 -2.93
CA ASN A 58 6.94 13.79 -3.77
C ASN A 58 7.54 12.49 -3.20
N ARG A 59 7.10 12.05 -2.01
CA ARG A 59 7.59 10.87 -1.30
C ARG A 59 6.60 9.72 -1.27
N VAL A 60 5.45 9.91 -1.91
CA VAL A 60 4.41 8.91 -2.01
C VAL A 60 4.02 8.73 -3.48
N TYR A 61 3.69 7.50 -3.85
CA TYR A 61 2.99 7.23 -5.10
C TYR A 61 1.55 6.89 -4.76
N TYR A 62 0.62 7.46 -5.51
CA TYR A 62 -0.79 7.18 -5.33
C TYR A 62 -1.51 7.14 -6.67
N VAL A 63 -2.38 6.15 -6.82
CA VAL A 63 -3.18 5.94 -8.02
C VAL A 63 -4.51 5.26 -7.65
N GLU A 64 -5.59 5.67 -8.32
CA GLU A 64 -6.92 5.08 -8.19
C GLU A 64 -7.28 4.28 -9.44
N ASN A 65 -8.23 3.35 -9.30
CA ASN A 65 -8.86 2.73 -10.44
C ASN A 65 -9.75 3.76 -11.18
N SER A 66 -9.69 3.77 -12.50
CA SER A 66 -10.44 4.71 -13.34
C SER A 66 -11.93 4.43 -13.41
N GLU A 67 -12.35 3.20 -13.14
CA GLU A 67 -13.74 2.73 -13.16
C GLU A 67 -14.38 2.75 -11.76
N ASP A 68 -13.58 2.50 -10.71
CA ASP A 68 -14.03 2.58 -9.31
C ASP A 68 -12.99 3.31 -8.43
N SER A 69 -13.18 4.61 -8.23
CA SER A 69 -12.26 5.46 -7.46
C SER A 69 -12.14 5.07 -5.99
N ARG A 70 -12.97 4.15 -5.47
CA ARG A 70 -12.78 3.59 -4.14
C ARG A 70 -11.55 2.69 -4.12
N LYS A 71 -11.18 2.04 -5.22
CA LYS A 71 -9.97 1.20 -5.29
C LYS A 71 -8.73 2.05 -5.51
N PHE A 72 -7.68 1.80 -4.74
CA PHE A 72 -6.44 2.54 -4.86
C PHE A 72 -5.21 1.73 -4.47
N ILE A 73 -4.05 2.22 -4.92
CA ILE A 73 -2.73 1.84 -4.42
C ILE A 73 -2.03 3.10 -3.91
N PHE A 74 -1.43 3.00 -2.74
CA PHE A 74 -0.63 4.03 -2.09
C PHE A 74 0.72 3.43 -1.68
N LEU A 75 1.81 3.96 -2.21
CA LEU A 75 3.17 3.56 -1.85
C LEU A 75 3.81 4.66 -1.01
N ASN A 76 4.45 4.28 0.08
CA ASN A 76 5.38 5.14 0.81
C ASN A 76 6.78 4.52 0.75
N CYS A 77 7.74 5.22 0.14
CA CYS A 77 9.07 4.68 -0.14
C CYS A 77 10.18 5.47 0.58
N PRO A 78 10.26 5.49 1.93
CA PRO A 78 11.22 6.29 2.70
C PRO A 78 12.69 5.97 2.33
N ARG A 79 13.49 7.00 2.02
CA ARG A 79 14.83 6.86 1.42
C ARG A 79 15.82 6.06 2.27
N THR A 80 15.70 6.16 3.59
CA THR A 80 16.59 5.48 4.54
C THR A 80 16.14 4.06 4.87
N SER A 81 15.06 3.59 4.24
CA SER A 81 14.49 2.28 4.49
C SER A 81 14.83 1.32 3.37
N TYR A 82 15.23 0.10 3.73
CA TYR A 82 15.36 -1.01 2.79
C TYR A 82 14.01 -1.72 2.55
N VAL A 83 12.97 -1.37 3.32
CA VAL A 83 11.58 -1.80 3.14
C VAL A 83 10.66 -0.61 2.86
N TYR A 84 9.77 -0.75 1.90
CA TYR A 84 8.73 0.22 1.55
C TYR A 84 7.36 -0.33 1.90
N GLN A 85 6.39 0.56 2.09
CA GLN A 85 5.02 0.16 2.40
C GLN A 85 4.12 0.35 1.18
N ILE A 86 3.33 -0.68 0.87
CA ILE A 86 2.19 -0.60 -0.04
C ILE A 86 0.91 -0.68 0.78
N SER A 87 0.02 0.30 0.63
CA SER A 87 -1.35 0.24 1.15
C SER A 87 -2.31 0.20 -0.03
N PHE A 88 -3.33 -0.64 0.03
CA PHE A 88 -4.28 -0.80 -1.07
C PHE A 88 -5.68 -1.13 -0.59
N ARG A 89 -6.68 -0.66 -1.34
CA ARG A 89 -8.09 -0.91 -1.06
C ARG A 89 -8.75 -1.66 -2.21
N CYS A 90 -9.49 -2.71 -1.89
CA CYS A 90 -10.13 -3.61 -2.85
C CYS A 90 -11.51 -4.07 -2.41
N LEU A 91 -12.30 -4.63 -3.32
CA LEU A 91 -13.59 -5.23 -2.99
C LEU A 91 -13.42 -6.56 -2.26
N SER A 92 -14.39 -6.94 -1.43
CA SER A 92 -14.40 -8.23 -0.73
C SER A 92 -14.24 -9.45 -1.63
N ASN A 93 -14.82 -9.40 -2.83
CA ASN A 93 -14.70 -10.50 -3.80
C ASN A 93 -13.34 -10.56 -4.51
N GLU A 94 -12.48 -9.54 -4.37
CA GLU A 94 -11.16 -9.46 -5.00
C GLU A 94 -10.00 -9.86 -4.06
N VAL A 95 -10.27 -9.96 -2.75
CA VAL A 95 -9.24 -10.16 -1.73
C VAL A 95 -8.31 -11.32 -2.07
N ASN A 96 -8.85 -12.50 -2.39
CA ASN A 96 -8.03 -13.69 -2.68
C ASN A 96 -7.10 -13.48 -3.88
N LEU A 97 -7.60 -12.88 -4.97
CA LEU A 97 -6.80 -12.60 -6.17
C LEU A 97 -5.66 -11.63 -5.84
N ILE A 98 -5.95 -10.60 -5.05
CA ILE A 98 -4.98 -9.57 -4.70
C ILE A 98 -3.92 -10.11 -3.74
N MET A 99 -4.33 -10.92 -2.77
CA MET A 99 -3.40 -11.59 -1.87
C MET A 99 -2.43 -12.48 -2.65
N GLN A 100 -2.93 -13.26 -3.61
CA GLN A 100 -2.07 -14.07 -4.49
C GLN A 100 -1.10 -13.21 -5.32
N ALA A 101 -1.54 -12.04 -5.78
CA ALA A 101 -0.70 -11.14 -6.58
C ALA A 101 0.45 -10.52 -5.76
N ILE A 102 0.26 -10.29 -4.46
CA ILE A 102 1.25 -9.64 -3.59
C ILE A 102 2.09 -10.65 -2.78
N GLN A 103 1.57 -11.85 -2.55
CA GLN A 103 2.16 -12.88 -1.69
C GLN A 103 3.64 -13.18 -2.00
N PRO A 104 4.08 -13.36 -3.27
CA PRO A 104 5.48 -13.69 -3.54
C PRO A 104 6.45 -12.63 -2.98
N TRP A 105 6.07 -11.36 -3.07
CA TRP A 105 6.89 -10.23 -2.64
C TRP A 105 6.83 -10.03 -1.13
N SER A 106 5.66 -10.21 -0.52
CA SER A 106 5.52 -10.13 0.92
C SER A 106 6.23 -11.30 1.62
N SER A 107 6.15 -12.52 1.08
CA SER A 107 6.88 -13.68 1.63
C SER A 107 8.39 -13.46 1.61
N LEU A 108 8.95 -13.00 0.49
CA LEU A 108 10.38 -12.65 0.42
C LEU A 108 10.77 -11.61 1.45
N THR A 109 9.91 -10.61 1.68
CA THR A 109 10.17 -9.55 2.67
C THR A 109 10.09 -10.06 4.10
N LEU A 110 9.11 -10.91 4.42
CA LEU A 110 8.97 -11.50 5.76
C LEU A 110 10.12 -12.47 6.07
N ASP A 111 10.55 -13.27 5.08
CA ASP A 111 11.70 -14.15 5.19
C ASP A 111 12.99 -13.36 5.50
N ASP A 112 13.23 -12.25 4.81
CA ASP A 112 14.38 -11.36 5.05
C ASP A 112 14.35 -10.74 6.47
N LEU A 113 13.17 -10.37 6.94
CA LEU A 113 12.96 -9.81 8.28
C LEU A 113 12.97 -10.88 9.39
N GLY A 114 13.03 -12.17 9.06
CA GLY A 114 12.91 -13.28 10.02
C GLY A 114 11.53 -13.38 10.67
N VAL A 115 10.48 -12.88 10.01
CA VAL A 115 9.10 -12.89 10.49
C VAL A 115 8.38 -14.13 9.95
N PRO A 116 7.63 -14.87 10.78
CA PRO A 116 6.85 -16.02 10.31
C PRO A 116 5.84 -15.67 9.20
N ASN A 117 5.83 -16.43 8.12
CA ASN A 117 4.92 -16.27 6.97
C ASN A 117 3.45 -16.64 7.25
N ASN A 118 3.08 -16.93 8.50
CA ASN A 118 1.74 -17.34 8.90
C ASN A 118 0.94 -16.24 9.62
N GLU A 119 1.52 -15.06 9.79
CA GLU A 119 0.81 -13.88 10.30
C GLU A 119 -0.28 -13.44 9.31
N PRO A 120 -1.56 -13.43 9.70
CA PRO A 120 -2.63 -12.99 8.82
C PRO A 120 -2.51 -11.50 8.54
N LEU A 121 -2.74 -11.10 7.29
CA LEU A 121 -2.80 -9.69 6.94
C LEU A 121 -4.01 -9.03 7.60
N ILE A 122 -3.75 -7.90 8.26
CA ILE A 122 -4.77 -7.12 8.94
C ILE A 122 -5.59 -6.33 7.92
N ASP A 123 -6.91 -6.51 7.96
CA ASP A 123 -7.85 -5.63 7.28
C ASP A 123 -8.13 -4.38 8.12
N TRP A 124 -7.37 -3.33 7.85
CA TRP A 124 -7.42 -2.06 8.56
C TRP A 124 -8.73 -1.28 8.38
N MET A 125 -9.62 -1.72 7.48
CA MET A 125 -10.95 -1.12 7.32
C MET A 125 -11.92 -1.60 8.39
N HIS A 126 -11.88 -2.91 8.69
CA HIS A 126 -12.84 -3.59 9.55
C HIS A 126 -12.26 -4.04 10.90
N ASP A 127 -10.96 -3.92 11.11
CA ASP A 127 -10.37 -4.29 12.39
C ASP A 127 -10.90 -3.39 13.51
N THR A 128 -11.39 -4.02 14.57
CA THR A 128 -11.91 -3.40 15.79
C THR A 128 -10.94 -3.50 16.96
N LYS A 129 -9.85 -4.27 16.81
CA LYS A 129 -8.87 -4.54 17.87
C LYS A 129 -7.77 -3.47 17.94
N TYR A 130 -7.52 -2.74 16.87
CA TYR A 130 -6.51 -1.67 16.83
C TYR A 130 -7.16 -0.30 16.74
N GLU A 131 -6.60 0.68 17.45
CA GLU A 131 -7.03 2.06 17.27
C GLU A 131 -6.71 2.52 15.84
N SER A 132 -7.57 3.37 15.27
CA SER A 132 -7.35 3.95 13.94
C SER A 132 -6.02 4.73 13.82
N SER A 133 -5.46 5.18 14.95
CA SER A 133 -4.13 5.79 15.06
C SER A 133 -2.97 4.83 14.70
N PHE A 134 -3.20 3.50 14.75
CA PHE A 134 -2.25 2.47 14.35
C PHE A 134 -2.34 2.09 12.87
N ASN A 135 -3.39 2.53 12.16
CA ASN A 135 -3.56 2.25 10.73
C ASN A 135 -2.31 2.73 9.96
N PRO A 136 -1.59 1.82 9.26
CA PRO A 136 -0.36 2.16 8.57
C PRO A 136 -0.54 3.23 7.50
N LEU A 137 -1.69 3.26 6.82
CA LEU A 137 -2.00 4.32 5.86
C LEU A 137 -2.18 5.67 6.57
N PHE A 138 -2.96 5.73 7.65
CA PHE A 138 -3.15 6.96 8.42
C PHE A 138 -1.82 7.52 8.94
N ARG A 139 -0.95 6.65 9.47
CA ARG A 139 0.40 7.01 9.93
C ARG A 139 1.23 7.60 8.80
N ASN A 140 1.21 6.99 7.63
CA ASN A 140 1.95 7.49 6.46
C ASN A 140 1.40 8.81 5.94
N LEU A 141 0.08 9.00 5.94
CA LEU A 141 -0.53 10.27 5.54
C LEU A 141 -0.12 11.40 6.49
N LYS A 142 -0.15 11.15 7.81
CA LYS A 142 0.34 12.11 8.83
C LYS A 142 1.83 12.39 8.69
N PHE A 143 2.66 11.36 8.59
CA PHE A 143 4.11 11.51 8.45
C PHE A 143 4.47 12.35 7.21
N ASN A 144 3.71 12.20 6.13
CA ASN A 144 3.92 12.94 4.90
C ASN A 144 3.21 14.30 4.86
N ASN A 145 2.61 14.79 5.95
CA ASN A 145 1.81 16.02 5.99
C ASN A 145 0.76 16.10 4.86
N LEU A 146 0.10 14.98 4.58
CA LEU A 146 -0.93 14.89 3.55
C LEU A 146 -2.35 15.09 4.12
N ILE A 147 -2.47 15.02 5.45
CA ILE A 147 -3.67 15.25 6.25
C ILE A 147 -3.31 15.95 7.57
#